data_AF-A0A674MZW0-F1
#
_entry.id   AF-A0A674MZW0-F1
#
_cell.length_a   1.000
_cell.length_b   1.000
_cell.length_c   1.000
_cell.angle_alpha   90.00
_cell.angle_beta   90.00
_cell.angle_gamma   90.00
#
_symmetry.space_group_name_H-M   'P 1'
#
loop_
_entity.id
_entity.type
_entity.pdbx_description
1 polymer ?
#
loop_
_entity_poly.entity_id
_entity_poly.type
_entity_poly.pdbx_seq_one_letter_code
_entity_poly.pdbx_strand_id
1 'polypeptide(L)'
;SHRKPRIQVLPCLWASVQNWVTLLSGSALRFKCDLNTSGFQRFRVMWYFTSSQSSDIVKLNGSMIMINKTTTSINNAVLNYTTDATEKDSGWYFCHVTEELPNHHKNTSNRTKVTISKYLDGSWLGRLL
;
A
#
# COMPACT_ATOMS: atom_id res chain seq x y z
N SER A 1 -8.69 22.05 -6.50
CA SER A 1 -9.31 20.73 -6.25
C SER A 1 -8.21 19.70 -6.03
N HIS A 2 -7.85 19.41 -4.77
CA HIS A 2 -6.77 18.49 -4.43
C HIS A 2 -7.31 17.06 -4.32
N ARG A 3 -6.91 16.16 -5.22
CA ARG A 3 -7.29 14.74 -5.18
C ARG A 3 -6.40 13.98 -4.19
N LYS A 4 -6.99 13.10 -3.37
CA LYS A 4 -6.26 12.22 -2.44
C LYS A 4 -5.41 11.18 -3.17
N PRO A 5 -4.23 10.80 -2.65
CA PRO A 5 -3.42 9.71 -3.17
C PRO A 5 -4.14 8.36 -3.02
N ARG A 6 -3.93 7.45 -3.97
CA ARG A 6 -4.59 6.14 -4.04
C ARG A 6 -3.60 5.03 -3.84
N ILE A 7 -3.99 4.02 -3.08
CA ILE A 7 -3.20 2.80 -2.95
C ILE A 7 -3.74 1.76 -3.90
N GLN A 8 -2.83 1.17 -4.65
CA GLN A 8 -3.05 -0.08 -5.37
C GLN A 8 -2.17 -1.12 -4.70
N VAL A 9 -2.79 -2.19 -4.21
CA VAL A 9 -2.06 -3.42 -3.91
C VAL A 9 -2.02 -4.16 -5.23
N LEU A 10 -0.82 -4.41 -5.73
CA LEU A 10 -0.63 -5.18 -6.94
C LEU A 10 -0.34 -6.62 -6.52
N PRO A 11 -1.34 -7.52 -6.42
CA PRO A 11 -1.05 -8.91 -6.68
C PRO A 11 -0.46 -9.00 -8.09
N CYS A 12 0.49 -9.89 -8.33
CA CYS A 12 0.92 -10.17 -9.69
C CYS A 12 -0.34 -10.36 -10.57
N LEU A 13 -0.42 -9.51 -11.61
CA LEU A 13 -1.39 -9.41 -12.70
C LEU A 13 -2.60 -8.45 -12.70
N TRP A 14 -3.18 -7.91 -11.62
CA TRP A 14 -4.29 -6.92 -11.78
C TRP A 14 -4.20 -5.68 -10.88
N ALA A 15 -4.00 -4.52 -11.52
CA ALA A 15 -4.07 -3.22 -10.87
C ALA A 15 -5.53 -2.78 -10.69
N SER A 16 -6.15 -3.11 -9.56
CA SER A 16 -7.45 -2.55 -9.18
C SER A 16 -7.31 -1.66 -7.94
N VAL A 17 -7.99 -0.50 -7.96
CA VAL A 17 -8.15 0.35 -6.78
C VAL A 17 -9.22 -0.29 -5.91
N GLN A 18 -8.84 -1.24 -5.07
CA GLN A 18 -9.75 -1.87 -4.12
C GLN A 18 -9.43 -1.38 -2.70
N ASN A 19 -10.46 -1.08 -1.92
CA ASN A 19 -10.32 -0.72 -0.50
C ASN A 19 -9.95 -1.94 0.36
N TRP A 20 -9.98 -3.14 -0.22
CA TRP A 20 -9.52 -4.38 0.40
C TRP A 20 -8.94 -5.34 -0.65
N VAL A 21 -8.03 -6.21 -0.24
CA VAL A 21 -7.49 -7.29 -1.07
C VAL A 21 -7.26 -8.52 -0.21
N THR A 22 -7.51 -9.69 -0.78
CA THR A 22 -7.21 -10.98 -0.14
C THR A 22 -6.10 -11.67 -0.90
N LEU A 23 -5.08 -12.14 -0.18
CA LEU A 23 -3.90 -12.80 -0.74
C LEU A 23 -3.63 -14.11 -0.01
N LEU A 24 -2.92 -15.01 -0.66
CA LEU A 24 -2.47 -16.25 -0.05
C LEU A 24 -1.15 -16.02 0.69
N SER A 25 -0.95 -16.74 1.80
CA SER A 25 0.36 -16.78 2.46
C SER A 25 1.45 -17.19 1.45
N GLY A 26 2.61 -16.57 1.50
CA GLY A 26 3.68 -16.73 0.50
C GLY A 26 3.60 -15.78 -0.69
N SER A 27 2.54 -14.95 -0.79
CA SER A 27 2.43 -13.97 -1.87
C SER A 27 3.39 -12.80 -1.67
N ALA A 28 3.87 -12.22 -2.78
CA ALA A 28 4.57 -10.94 -2.73
C ALA A 28 3.59 -9.77 -2.51
N LEU A 29 3.92 -8.87 -1.60
CA LEU A 29 3.19 -7.65 -1.30
C LEU A 29 3.89 -6.43 -1.89
N ARG A 30 3.21 -5.79 -2.84
CA ARG A 30 3.64 -4.54 -3.46
C ARG A 30 2.57 -3.48 -3.33
N PHE A 31 2.96 -2.36 -2.73
CA PHE A 31 2.09 -1.20 -2.56
C PHE A 31 2.50 -0.08 -3.52
N LYS A 32 1.51 0.53 -4.16
CA LYS A 32 1.71 1.68 -5.04
C LYS A 32 0.83 2.83 -4.58
N CYS A 33 1.42 4.00 -4.35
CA CYS A 33 0.75 5.24 -3.97
C CYS A 33 0.76 6.19 -5.16
N ASP A 34 -0.38 6.42 -5.80
CA ASP A 34 -0.50 7.38 -6.90
C ASP A 34 -0.48 8.82 -6.36
N LEU A 35 0.35 9.67 -6.96
CA LEU A 35 0.65 11.03 -6.50
C LEU A 35 0.11 12.07 -7.49
N ASN A 36 -0.41 13.18 -6.97
CA ASN A 36 -0.67 14.35 -7.79
C ASN A 36 0.58 15.23 -7.85
N THR A 37 1.36 15.11 -8.92
CA THR A 37 2.66 15.79 -9.05
C THR A 37 2.62 17.15 -9.75
N SER A 38 1.42 17.71 -9.93
CA SER A 38 1.22 19.01 -10.57
C SER A 38 1.66 20.14 -9.65
N GLY A 39 2.62 20.97 -10.09
CA GLY A 39 3.05 22.17 -9.37
C GLY A 39 4.11 21.98 -8.27
N PHE A 40 4.62 20.76 -8.09
CA PHE A 40 5.57 20.44 -7.02
C PHE A 40 6.89 19.89 -7.56
N GLN A 41 7.96 20.13 -6.81
CA GLN A 41 9.33 19.75 -7.18
C GLN A 41 9.85 18.56 -6.37
N ARG A 42 9.39 18.43 -5.12
CA ARG A 42 9.86 17.40 -4.20
C ARG A 42 8.73 16.85 -3.35
N PHE A 43 8.70 15.52 -3.28
CA PHE A 43 7.78 14.77 -2.44
C PHE A 43 8.53 13.80 -1.55
N ARG A 44 7.95 13.55 -0.38
CA ARG A 44 8.33 12.47 0.52
C ARG A 44 7.13 11.59 0.77
N VAL A 45 7.23 10.31 0.41
CA VAL A 45 6.19 9.32 0.66
C VAL A 45 6.63 8.40 1.78
N MET A 46 5.75 8.11 2.73
CA MET A 46 5.97 7.13 3.78
C MET A 46 4.77 6.20 3.90
N TRP A 47 5.01 4.93 4.24
CA TRP A 47 3.96 3.95 4.40
C TRP A 47 3.74 3.58 5.85
N TYR A 48 2.47 3.32 6.17
CA TYR A 48 2.00 3.00 7.50
C TYR A 48 1.11 1.77 7.47
N PHE A 49 1.11 1.07 8.60
CA PHE A 49 0.38 -0.15 8.84
C PHE A 49 -0.34 -0.06 10.18
N THR A 50 -1.56 -0.58 10.21
CA THR A 50 -2.31 -0.83 11.44
C THR A 50 -2.77 -2.28 11.41
N SER A 51 -2.32 -3.09 12.36
CA SER A 51 -2.75 -4.48 12.48
C SER A 51 -4.25 -4.57 12.68
N SER A 52 -4.89 -5.65 12.23
CA SER A 52 -6.30 -5.88 12.57
C SER A 52 -6.53 -6.12 14.07
N GLN A 53 -5.46 -6.41 14.81
CA GLN A 53 -5.50 -6.75 16.24
C GLN A 53 -5.09 -5.59 17.16
N SER A 54 -4.64 -4.46 16.60
CA SER A 54 -4.23 -3.27 17.37
C SER A 54 -4.64 -1.99 16.65
N SER A 55 -4.93 -0.92 17.40
CA SER A 55 -5.12 0.43 16.84
C SER A 55 -3.82 1.15 16.53
N ASP A 56 -2.67 0.59 16.90
CA ASP A 56 -1.37 1.23 16.74
C ASP A 56 -1.02 1.43 15.27
N ILE A 57 -0.62 2.65 14.95
CA ILE A 57 -0.13 3.02 13.63
C ILE A 57 1.40 2.87 13.63
N VAL A 58 1.88 1.90 12.87
CA VAL A 58 3.31 1.61 12.73
C VAL A 58 3.79 2.13 11.38
N LYS A 59 4.90 2.88 11.39
CA LYS A 59 5.61 3.22 10.16
C LYS A 59 6.33 1.98 9.64
N LEU A 60 6.11 1.62 8.38
CA LEU A 60 6.84 0.51 7.77
C LEU A 60 8.32 0.86 7.64
N ASN A 61 9.20 -0.07 8.05
CA ASN A 61 10.64 0.15 7.98
C ASN A 61 11.09 0.30 6.50
N GLY A 62 12.06 1.16 6.23
CA GLY A 62 12.55 1.42 4.88
C GLY A 62 11.53 2.04 3.91
N SER A 63 10.33 2.43 4.39
CA SER A 63 9.24 2.89 3.52
C SER A 63 9.34 4.33 3.03
N MET A 64 10.38 5.06 3.43
CA MET A 64 10.55 6.45 3.02
C MET A 64 11.10 6.51 1.60
N ILE A 65 10.34 7.11 0.70
CA ILE A 65 10.75 7.35 -0.68
C ILE A 65 10.76 8.86 -0.92
N MET A 66 11.92 9.37 -1.32
CA MET A 66 12.09 10.74 -1.78
C MET A 66 11.97 10.79 -3.30
N ILE A 67 11.08 11.63 -3.81
CA ILE A 67 10.89 11.83 -5.24
C ILE A 67 11.22 13.28 -5.55
N ASN A 68 12.32 13.48 -6.28
CA ASN A 68 12.70 14.75 -6.87
C ASN A 68 12.24 14.76 -8.32
N LYS A 69 11.56 15.82 -8.74
CA LYS A 69 11.09 15.95 -10.12
C LYS A 69 12.24 16.40 -11.02
N THR A 70 13.10 15.46 -11.39
CA THR A 70 14.13 15.66 -12.43
C THR A 70 13.58 15.15 -13.75
N THR A 71 12.90 16.04 -14.50
CA THR A 71 12.39 15.88 -15.89
C THR A 71 11.45 14.72 -16.22
N THR A 72 11.38 13.68 -15.40
CA THR A 72 10.48 12.52 -15.55
C THR A 72 9.25 12.70 -14.68
N SER A 73 8.08 12.57 -15.30
CA SER A 73 6.76 12.63 -14.66
C SER A 73 6.50 11.38 -13.81
N ILE A 74 7.32 11.12 -12.79
CA ILE A 74 7.03 10.08 -11.80
C ILE A 74 5.76 10.50 -11.07
N ASN A 75 4.69 9.76 -11.27
CA ASN A 75 3.36 10.05 -10.72
C ASN A 75 2.94 9.02 -9.66
N ASN A 76 3.85 8.16 -9.22
CA ASN A 76 3.59 7.18 -8.19
C ASN A 76 4.84 6.85 -7.37
N ALA A 77 4.63 6.36 -6.15
CA ALA A 77 5.66 5.80 -5.29
C ALA A 77 5.34 4.33 -5.02
N VAL A 78 6.32 3.45 -5.15
CA VAL A 78 6.12 2.00 -5.02
C VAL A 78 6.99 1.43 -3.92
N LEU A 79 6.37 0.68 -3.01
CA LEU A 79 7.02 -0.06 -1.93
C LEU A 79 6.87 -1.57 -2.18
N ASN A 80 7.99 -2.26 -2.31
CA ASN A 80 8.04 -3.73 -2.25
C ASN A 80 8.20 -4.11 -0.77
N TYR A 81 7.13 -4.57 -0.13
CA TYR A 81 7.12 -4.75 1.32
C TYR A 81 7.72 -6.10 1.74
N THR A 82 7.21 -7.20 1.17
CA THR A 82 7.75 -8.55 1.38
C THR A 82 7.47 -9.40 0.14
N THR A 83 8.29 -10.42 -0.09
CA THR A 83 8.06 -11.45 -1.11
C THR A 83 7.40 -12.71 -0.54
N ASP A 84 7.28 -12.80 0.79
CA ASP A 84 6.74 -13.96 1.51
C ASP A 84 5.80 -13.45 2.61
N ALA A 85 4.59 -13.06 2.20
CA ALA A 85 3.61 -12.48 3.12
C ALA A 85 2.95 -13.54 3.99
N THR A 86 2.70 -13.21 5.25
CA THR A 86 2.11 -14.10 6.25
C THR A 86 0.84 -13.49 6.84
N GLU A 87 0.07 -14.28 7.60
CA GLU A 87 -1.14 -13.79 8.27
C GLU A 87 -0.90 -12.56 9.17
N LYS A 88 0.32 -12.44 9.73
CA LYS A 88 0.72 -11.31 10.59
C LYS A 88 0.79 -9.98 9.82
N ASP A 89 0.98 -10.05 8.51
CA ASP A 89 0.98 -8.90 7.60
C ASP A 89 -0.45 -8.49 7.21
N SER A 90 -1.49 -9.11 7.80
CA SER A 90 -2.88 -8.68 7.59
C SER A 90 -3.19 -7.42 8.39
N GLY A 91 -3.76 -6.42 7.73
CA GLY A 91 -4.12 -5.16 8.37
C GLY A 91 -4.47 -4.07 7.39
N TRP A 92 -4.43 -2.83 7.87
CA TRP A 92 -4.74 -1.65 7.09
C TRP A 92 -3.47 -0.92 6.70
N TYR A 93 -3.29 -0.69 5.41
CA TYR A 93 -2.14 -0.01 4.84
C TYR A 93 -2.55 1.35 4.28
N PHE A 94 -1.73 2.38 4.53
CA PHE A 94 -1.93 3.72 3.98
C PHE A 94 -0.60 4.45 3.74
N CYS A 95 -0.58 5.42 2.82
CA CYS A 95 0.58 6.25 2.53
C CYS A 95 0.33 7.70 2.99
N HIS A 96 1.37 8.31 3.57
CA HIS A 96 1.45 9.75 3.79
C HIS A 96 2.38 10.35 2.75
N VAL A 97 1.90 11.40 2.09
CA VAL A 97 2.63 12.19 1.12
C VAL A 97 2.87 13.56 1.72
N THR A 98 4.14 13.95 1.84
CA THR A 98 4.53 15.31 2.17
C THR A 98 5.07 15.96 0.90
N GLU A 99 4.36 16.96 0.41
CA GLU A 99 4.87 17.94 -0.54
C GLU A 99 5.87 18.81 0.22
N GLU A 100 7.14 18.81 -0.19
CA GLU A 100 8.18 19.60 0.49
C GLU A 100 8.48 20.90 -0.23
N LEU A 101 8.36 20.93 -1.56
CA LEU A 101 8.62 22.11 -2.39
C LEU A 101 7.57 22.24 -3.51
N PRO A 102 7.06 23.45 -3.78
CA PRO A 102 7.47 24.73 -3.17
C PRO A 102 6.84 25.02 -1.81
N ASN A 103 5.71 24.38 -1.49
CA ASN A 103 4.98 24.59 -0.24
C ASN A 103 4.93 23.28 0.56
N HIS A 104 4.98 23.40 1.88
CA HIS A 104 4.86 22.26 2.78
C HIS A 104 3.39 21.88 2.96
N HIS A 105 2.97 20.78 2.34
CA HIS A 105 1.61 20.27 2.47
C HIS A 105 1.61 18.76 2.67
N LYS A 106 0.70 18.26 3.51
CA LYS A 106 0.62 16.85 3.90
C LYS A 106 -0.72 16.28 3.47
N ASN A 107 -0.68 15.13 2.80
CA ASN A 107 -1.86 14.43 2.34
C ASN A 107 -1.75 12.94 2.67
N THR A 108 -2.87 12.35 3.08
CA THR A 108 -2.95 10.94 3.50
C THR A 108 -3.91 10.20 2.58
N SER A 109 -3.50 9.02 2.11
CA SER A 109 -4.36 8.18 1.29
C SER A 109 -5.52 7.60 2.08
N ASN A 110 -6.49 7.04 1.37
CA ASN A 110 -7.42 6.11 2.01
C ASN A 110 -6.67 4.86 2.50
N ARG A 111 -7.25 4.18 3.48
CA ARG A 111 -6.72 2.92 4.01
C ARG A 111 -7.17 1.77 3.13
N THR A 112 -6.27 0.83 2.88
CA THR A 112 -6.55 -0.42 2.15
C THR A 112 -6.41 -1.60 3.09
N LYS A 113 -7.43 -2.45 3.21
CA LYS A 113 -7.38 -3.66 4.02
C LYS A 113 -6.70 -4.79 3.26
N VAL A 114 -5.60 -5.32 3.77
CA VAL A 114 -4.96 -6.53 3.25
C VAL A 114 -5.31 -7.67 4.18
N THR A 115 -5.85 -8.76 3.62
CA THR A 115 -6.12 -10.00 4.35
C THR A 115 -5.26 -11.10 3.74
N ILE A 116 -4.44 -11.77 4.55
CA ILE A 116 -3.62 -12.89 4.11
C ILE A 116 -4.15 -14.15 4.76
N SER A 117 -4.57 -15.10 3.94
CA SER A 117 -5.08 -16.40 4.39
C SER A 117 -4.06 -17.49 4.12
N LYS A 118 -3.90 -18.43 5.07
CA LYS A 118 -3.23 -19.70 4.80
C LYS A 118 -3.96 -20.46 3.69
N TYR A 119 -3.19 -21.20 2.91
CA TYR A 119 -3.75 -22.29 2.12
C TYR A 119 -4.26 -23.35 3.10
N LEU A 120 -5.56 -23.61 3.10
CA LEU A 120 -6.08 -24.83 3.72
C LEU A 120 -5.92 -25.93 2.68
N ASP A 121 -4.90 -26.77 2.83
CA ASP A 121 -4.85 -28.03 2.09
C ASP A 121 -6.09 -28.87 2.47
N GLY A 122 -7.03 -28.99 1.52
CA GLY A 122 -7.92 -30.16 1.40
C GLY A 122 -9.15 -30.29 2.31
N SER A 123 -10.14 -29.39 2.25
CA SER A 123 -11.46 -29.69 2.86
C SER A 123 -12.68 -29.13 2.09
N TRP A 124 -12.84 -29.52 0.81
CA TRP A 124 -14.10 -29.33 0.07
C TRP A 124 -14.65 -30.60 -0.62
N LEU A 125 -14.35 -31.81 -0.13
CA LEU A 125 -15.10 -33.02 -0.50
C LEU A 125 -15.64 -33.72 0.75
N GLY A 126 -16.54 -33.03 1.46
CA GLY A 126 -17.22 -33.54 2.65
C GLY A 126 -18.63 -33.00 2.79
N ARG A 127 -19.38 -32.87 1.68
CA ARG A 127 -20.84 -32.69 1.69
C ARG A 127 -21.48 -33.47 0.55
N LEU A 128 -21.50 -34.79 0.73
CA LEU A 128 -22.53 -35.67 0.20
C LEU A 128 -22.99 -36.52 1.38
N LEU A 129 -24.01 -36.04 2.09
CA LEU A 129 -25.05 -36.83 2.74
C LEU A 129 -26.37 -36.14 2.44
#